data_AF-A0A2V8PE61-F1
#
_entry.id   AF-A0A2V8PE61-F1
#
_cell.length_a   1.000
_cell.length_b   1.000
_cell.length_c   1.000
_cell.angle_alpha   90.00
_cell.angle_beta   90.00
_cell.angle_gamma   90.00
#
_symmetry.space_group_name_H-M   'P 1'
#
loop_
_entity.id
_entity.type
_entity.pdbx_description
1 polymer ?
#
loop_
_entity_poly.entity_id
_entity_poly.type
_entity_poly.pdbx_seq_one_letter_code
_entity_poly.pdbx_strand_id
1 'polypeptide(L)'
;GSKLRDLPNLRARLAEMSVRTEQSRSLLGQTLDQIESPSEVTPLFVLQSRLAALQAAVDVTDLAMKACGGAAFSRHLGIERLFRDARAGWVMAPTVDHLNDFIGRALTGLPLF
;
A
#
# COMPACT_ATOMS: atom_id res chain seq x y z
N GLY A 1 -8.46 -18.96 29.35
CA GLY A 1 -7.59 -17.81 29.07
C GLY A 1 -8.26 -16.87 28.09
N SER A 2 -7.90 -15.59 28.09
CA SER A 2 -8.37 -14.60 27.10
C SER A 2 -7.87 -14.95 25.69
N LYS A 3 -8.63 -14.56 24.66
CA LYS A 3 -8.22 -14.73 23.26
C LYS A 3 -7.37 -13.55 22.83
N LEU A 4 -6.51 -13.73 21.82
CA LEU A 4 -5.69 -12.64 21.27
C LEU A 4 -6.51 -11.40 20.85
N ARG A 5 -7.71 -11.62 20.30
CA ARG A 5 -8.64 -10.54 19.91
C ARG A 5 -9.09 -9.64 21.07
N ASP A 6 -8.94 -10.10 22.30
CA ASP A 6 -9.31 -9.35 23.50
C ASP A 6 -8.22 -8.34 23.88
N LEU A 7 -7.04 -8.38 23.26
CA LEU A 7 -5.95 -7.44 23.49
C LEU A 7 -6.16 -6.11 22.71
N PRO A 8 -6.09 -4.94 23.38
CA PRO A 8 -6.34 -3.64 22.74
C PRO A 8 -5.29 -3.28 21.67
N ASN A 9 -4.04 -3.65 21.88
CA ASN A 9 -2.96 -3.42 20.90
C ASN A 9 -3.18 -4.22 19.60
N LEU A 10 -3.72 -5.45 19.67
CA LEU A 10 -4.07 -6.21 18.48
C LEU A 10 -5.20 -5.52 17.71
N ARG A 11 -6.27 -5.09 18.40
CA ARG A 11 -7.37 -4.36 17.77
C ARG A 11 -6.92 -3.07 17.10
N ALA A 12 -6.01 -2.32 17.74
CA ALA A 12 -5.44 -1.11 17.17
C ALA A 12 -4.71 -1.40 15.84
N ARG A 13 -3.88 -2.45 15.79
CA ARG A 13 -3.18 -2.86 14.56
C ARG A 13 -4.14 -3.32 13.47
N LEU A 14 -5.16 -4.10 13.83
CA LEU A 14 -6.20 -4.53 12.88
C LEU A 14 -6.94 -3.33 12.29
N ALA A 15 -7.28 -2.34 13.12
CA ALA A 15 -7.92 -1.12 12.67
C ALA A 15 -7.02 -0.32 11.72
N GLU A 16 -5.73 -0.17 12.05
CA GLU A 16 -4.77 0.53 11.19
C GLU A 16 -4.59 -0.17 9.84
N MET A 17 -4.43 -1.50 9.83
CA MET A 17 -4.35 -2.28 8.59
C MET A 17 -5.60 -2.11 7.72
N SER A 18 -6.78 -2.11 8.35
CA SER A 18 -8.06 -1.91 7.65
C SER A 18 -8.13 -0.53 7.02
N VAL A 19 -7.84 0.53 7.77
CA VAL A 19 -7.92 1.92 7.27
C VAL A 19 -6.93 2.14 6.12
N ARG A 20 -5.68 1.68 6.24
CA ARG A 20 -4.67 1.82 5.17
C ARG A 20 -5.09 1.08 3.89
N THR A 21 -5.67 -0.11 4.03
CA THR A 21 -6.19 -0.88 2.89
C THR A 21 -7.32 -0.12 2.18
N GLU A 22 -8.25 0.43 2.95
CA GLU A 22 -9.40 1.16 2.38
C GLU A 22 -9.01 2.52 1.81
N GLN A 23 -8.01 3.21 2.36
CA GLN A 23 -7.43 4.42 1.75
C GLN A 23 -6.86 4.13 0.35
N SER A 24 -6.06 3.07 0.23
CA SER A 24 -5.52 2.64 -1.07
C SER A 24 -6.63 2.22 -2.04
N ARG A 25 -7.65 1.48 -1.56
CA ARG A 25 -8.80 1.07 -2.36
C ARG A 25 -9.61 2.27 -2.86
N SER A 26 -9.85 3.26 -2.01
CA SER A 26 -10.59 4.47 -2.36
C SER A 26 -9.89 5.26 -3.45
N LEU A 27 -8.57 5.43 -3.34
CA LEU A 27 -7.79 6.11 -4.37
C LEU A 27 -7.79 5.33 -5.68
N LEU A 28 -7.66 3.99 -5.63
CA LEU A 28 -7.78 3.16 -6.83
C LEU A 28 -9.16 3.33 -7.49
N GLY A 29 -10.24 3.34 -6.71
CA GLY A 29 -11.59 3.59 -7.23
C GLY A 29 -11.67 4.92 -7.98
N GLN A 30 -11.21 6.01 -7.36
CA GLN A 30 -11.17 7.33 -8.00
C GLN A 30 -10.30 7.34 -9.27
N THR A 31 -9.17 6.63 -9.26
CA THR A 31 -8.32 6.48 -10.45
C THR A 31 -9.02 5.73 -11.57
N LEU A 32 -9.83 4.71 -11.27
CA LEU A 32 -10.62 4.00 -12.28
C LEU A 32 -11.67 4.92 -12.91
N ASP A 33 -12.34 5.77 -12.13
CA ASP A 33 -13.29 6.77 -12.66
C ASP A 33 -12.58 7.75 -13.61
N GLN A 34 -11.35 8.18 -13.28
CA GLN A 34 -10.53 9.01 -14.16
C GLN A 34 -10.10 8.29 -15.44
N ILE A 35 -9.84 6.98 -15.38
CA ILE A 35 -9.52 6.18 -16.57
C ILE A 35 -10.75 6.02 -17.48
N GLU A 36 -11.94 5.89 -16.90
CA GLU A 36 -13.20 5.76 -17.66
C GLU A 36 -13.58 7.09 -18.34
N SER A 37 -13.31 8.22 -17.70
CA SER A 37 -13.51 9.56 -18.26
C SER A 37 -12.22 10.40 -18.19
N PRO A 38 -11.26 10.19 -19.11
CA PRO A 38 -9.94 10.79 -19.05
C PRO A 38 -9.93 12.32 -19.11
N SER A 39 -9.13 12.90 -18.23
CA SER A 39 -8.73 14.31 -18.22
C SER A 39 -7.21 14.47 -18.12
N GLU A 40 -6.71 15.70 -18.15
CA GLU A 40 -5.27 16.01 -18.00
C GLU A 40 -4.66 15.49 -16.69
N VAL A 41 -5.47 15.31 -15.64
CA VAL A 41 -4.98 14.80 -14.34
C VAL A 41 -4.93 13.27 -14.26
N THR A 42 -5.46 12.55 -15.24
CA THR A 42 -5.51 11.07 -15.23
C THR A 42 -4.15 10.40 -15.00
N PRO A 43 -3.05 10.82 -15.68
CA PRO A 43 -1.74 10.22 -15.44
C PRO A 43 -1.27 10.36 -13.98
N LEU A 44 -1.57 11.50 -13.34
CA LEU A 44 -1.23 11.74 -11.94
C LEU A 44 -1.97 10.76 -11.01
N PHE A 45 -3.26 10.53 -11.24
CA PHE A 45 -4.06 9.55 -10.49
C PHE A 45 -3.55 8.11 -10.65
N VAL A 46 -3.10 7.74 -11.85
CA VAL A 46 -2.48 6.42 -12.09
C VAL A 46 -1.20 6.26 -11.27
N LEU A 47 -0.30 7.25 -11.31
CA LEU A 47 0.95 7.23 -10.55
C LEU A 47 0.71 7.21 -9.03
N GLN A 48 -0.18 8.07 -8.54
CA GLN A 48 -0.52 8.16 -7.11
C GLN A 48 -1.16 6.87 -6.59
N SER A 49 -2.08 6.26 -7.36
CA SER A 49 -2.72 5.00 -6.96
C SER A 49 -1.71 3.86 -6.79
N ARG A 50 -0.73 3.75 -7.71
CA ARG A 50 0.35 2.78 -7.59
C ARG A 50 1.21 3.03 -6.36
N LEU A 51 1.66 4.27 -6.14
CA LEU A 51 2.48 4.61 -4.98
C LEU A 51 1.75 4.31 -3.66
N ALA A 52 0.48 4.71 -3.55
CA ALA A 52 -0.34 4.46 -2.38
C ALA A 52 -0.55 2.96 -2.12
N ALA A 53 -0.77 2.16 -3.16
CA ALA A 53 -0.90 0.71 -3.02
C ALA A 53 0.39 0.05 -2.52
N LEU A 54 1.56 0.48 -3.01
CA LEU A 54 2.85 -0.01 -2.56
C LEU A 54 3.14 0.35 -1.09
N GLN A 55 2.82 1.57 -0.69
CA GLN A 55 2.96 2.01 0.71
C GLN A 55 2.01 1.24 1.63
N ALA A 56 0.73 1.12 1.25
CA ALA A 56 -0.25 0.37 2.02
C ALA A 56 0.15 -1.11 2.17
N ALA A 57 0.64 -1.76 1.12
CA ALA A 57 1.10 -3.15 1.18
C ALA A 57 2.27 -3.34 2.16
N VAL A 58 3.27 -2.44 2.12
CA VAL A 58 4.41 -2.50 3.05
C VAL A 58 3.97 -2.28 4.49
N ASP A 59 3.14 -1.27 4.74
CA ASP A 59 2.69 -0.93 6.08
C ASP A 59 1.78 -2.02 6.69
N VAL A 60 0.83 -2.54 5.89
CA VAL A 60 -0.07 -3.61 6.32
C VAL A 60 0.70 -4.89 6.62
N THR A 61 1.65 -5.27 5.77
CA THR A 61 2.42 -6.50 6.01
C THR A 61 3.40 -6.36 7.18
N ASP A 62 3.95 -5.17 7.43
CA ASP A 62 4.74 -4.89 8.64
C ASP A 62 3.90 -5.01 9.93
N LEU A 63 2.69 -4.43 9.92
CA LEU A 63 1.74 -4.58 11.02
C LEU A 63 1.31 -6.04 11.23
N ALA A 64 1.14 -6.80 10.15
CA ALA A 64 0.80 -8.22 10.22
C ALA A 64 1.91 -9.04 10.89
N MET A 65 3.19 -8.76 10.57
CA MET A 65 4.32 -9.39 11.26
C MET A 65 4.27 -9.11 12.77
N LYS A 66 4.00 -7.87 13.17
CA LYS A 66 3.88 -7.47 14.59
C LYS A 66 2.64 -8.07 15.28
N ALA A 67 1.53 -8.21 14.56
CA ALA A 67 0.28 -8.77 15.08
C ALA A 67 0.40 -10.27 15.37
N CYS A 68 1.10 -11.01 14.51
CA CYS A 68 1.27 -12.46 14.64
C CYS A 68 2.55 -12.89 15.38
N GLY A 69 3.46 -11.94 15.67
CA GLY A 69 4.67 -12.19 16.45
C GLY A 69 5.57 -13.26 15.82
N GLY A 70 6.18 -14.12 16.64
CA GLY A 70 7.09 -15.16 16.15
C GLY A 70 6.45 -16.13 15.14
N ALA A 71 5.14 -16.37 15.24
CA ALA A 71 4.43 -17.23 14.29
C ALA A 71 4.41 -16.65 12.86
N ALA A 72 4.53 -15.33 12.71
CA ALA A 72 4.54 -14.67 11.40
C ALA A 72 5.74 -15.07 10.53
N PHE A 73 6.85 -15.48 11.15
CA PHE A 73 8.06 -15.96 10.48
C PHE A 73 7.95 -17.42 10.03
N SER A 74 6.91 -18.14 10.45
CA SER A 74 6.65 -19.49 9.97
C SER A 74 6.09 -19.47 8.54
N ARG A 75 6.60 -20.38 7.71
CA ARG A 75 6.04 -20.63 6.37
C ARG A 75 4.60 -21.15 6.41
N HIS A 76 4.15 -21.68 7.55
CA HIS A 76 2.79 -22.20 7.69
C HIS A 76 1.72 -21.10 7.58
N LEU A 77 1.98 -19.91 8.13
CA LEU A 77 1.04 -18.78 8.04
C LEU A 77 1.24 -17.95 6.76
N GLY A 78 2.44 -18.00 6.16
CA GLY A 78 2.74 -17.30 4.90
C GLY A 78 2.86 -15.77 5.00
N ILE A 79 2.78 -15.19 6.20
CA ILE A 79 2.88 -13.73 6.42
C ILE A 79 4.27 -13.21 6.01
N GLU A 80 5.34 -13.94 6.31
CA GLU A 80 6.70 -13.60 5.90
C GLU A 80 6.85 -13.46 4.38
N ARG A 81 6.14 -14.30 3.61
CA ARG A 81 6.13 -14.22 2.14
C ARG A 81 5.49 -12.92 1.69
N LEU A 82 4.29 -12.60 2.20
CA LEU A 82 3.61 -11.35 1.88
C LEU A 82 4.46 -10.12 2.25
N PHE A 83 5.15 -10.16 3.39
CA PHE A 83 6.05 -9.11 3.84
C PHE A 83 7.25 -8.90 2.89
N ARG A 84 7.83 -9.98 2.34
CA ARG A 84 8.89 -9.90 1.33
C ARG A 84 8.36 -9.40 -0.01
N ASP A 85 7.22 -9.94 -0.46
CA ASP A 85 6.61 -9.61 -1.74
C ASP A 85 6.19 -8.13 -1.81
N ALA A 86 5.63 -7.58 -0.73
CA ALA A 86 5.27 -6.16 -0.64
C ALA A 86 6.48 -5.23 -0.87
N ARG A 87 7.65 -5.58 -0.33
CA ARG A 87 8.89 -4.81 -0.52
C ARG A 87 9.47 -4.96 -1.92
N ALA A 88 9.30 -6.11 -2.56
CA ALA A 88 9.72 -6.29 -3.96
C ALA A 88 9.00 -5.27 -4.87
N GLY A 89 7.74 -4.94 -4.58
CA GLY A 89 6.99 -3.92 -5.32
C GLY A 89 7.67 -2.54 -5.38
N TRP A 90 8.47 -2.17 -4.38
CA TRP A 90 9.15 -0.86 -4.35
C TRP A 90 10.25 -0.71 -5.41
N VAL A 91 10.85 -1.83 -5.81
CA VAL A 91 11.96 -1.88 -6.79
C VAL A 91 11.52 -2.32 -8.18
N MET A 92 10.26 -2.72 -8.35
CA MET A 92 9.72 -3.07 -9.67
C MET A 92 9.29 -1.82 -10.43
N ALA A 93 9.78 -1.66 -11.67
CA ALA A 93 9.52 -0.47 -12.49
C ALA A 93 8.01 -0.22 -12.72
N PRO A 94 7.55 1.05 -12.71
CA PRO A 94 8.26 2.21 -12.14
C PRO A 94 8.47 2.02 -10.63
N THR A 95 9.71 2.25 -10.18
CA THR A 95 10.13 2.16 -8.77
C THR A 95 9.47 3.26 -7.95
N VAL A 96 9.55 3.19 -6.63
CA VAL A 96 9.06 4.28 -5.76
C VAL A 96 9.77 5.60 -6.06
N ASP A 97 11.07 5.59 -6.34
CA ASP A 97 11.81 6.80 -6.71
C ASP A 97 11.34 7.39 -8.04
N HIS A 98 11.11 6.54 -9.06
CA HIS A 98 10.51 6.97 -10.32
C HIS A 98 9.10 7.54 -10.10
N LEU A 99 8.27 6.89 -9.27
CA LEU A 99 6.93 7.38 -8.97
C LEU A 99 6.95 8.75 -8.28
N ASN A 100 7.83 8.94 -7.30
CA ASN A 100 7.97 10.23 -6.62
C ASN A 100 8.41 11.34 -7.58
N ASP A 101 9.40 11.07 -8.46
CA ASP A 101 9.84 12.03 -9.46
C ASP A 101 8.72 12.37 -10.45
N PHE A 102 8.03 11.37 -11.00
CA PHE A 102 6.95 11.57 -11.96
C PHE A 102 5.77 12.33 -11.34
N ILE A 103 5.36 11.99 -10.12
CA ILE A 103 4.32 12.73 -9.39
C ILE A 103 4.79 14.17 -9.13
N GLY A 104 6.04 14.37 -8.68
CA GLY A 104 6.60 15.70 -8.45
C GLY A 104 6.61 16.56 -9.72
N ARG A 105 6.99 15.99 -10.86
CA ARG A 105 6.97 16.66 -12.17
C ARG A 105 5.56 17.06 -12.57
N ALA A 106 4.60 16.13 -12.48
CA ALA A 106 3.20 16.41 -12.79
C ALA A 106 2.61 17.53 -11.91
N LEU A 107 2.94 17.54 -10.60
CA LEU A 107 2.47 18.58 -9.68
C LEU A 107 3.12 19.95 -9.91
N THR A 108 4.27 20.00 -10.57
CA THR A 108 5.04 21.24 -10.81
C THR A 108 4.98 21.72 -12.26
N GLY A 109 4.15 21.09 -13.10
CA GLY A 109 3.98 21.46 -14.50
C GLY A 109 5.15 21.05 -15.40
N LEU A 110 6.01 20.14 -14.95
CA LEU A 110 7.09 19.58 -15.76
C LEU A 110 6.59 18.37 -16.58
N PRO A 111 7.17 18.12 -17.76
CA PRO A 111 6.88 16.90 -18.52
C PRO A 111 7.20 15.63 -17.72
N LEU A 112 6.36 14.61 -17.88
CA LEU A 112 6.54 13.28 -17.28
C LEU A 112 7.69 12.49 -17.91
N PHE A 113 8.00 12.77 -19.18
CA PHE A 113 9.04 12.14 -19.99
C PHE A 113 9.84 13.22 -20.74
#